data_AF-A0A2V9ETH8-F1
#
_entry.id   AF-A0A2V9ETH8-F1
#
_cell.length_a   1.000
_cell.length_b   1.000
_cell.length_c   1.000
_cell.angle_alpha   90.00
_cell.angle_beta   90.00
_cell.angle_gamma   90.00
#
_symmetry.space_group_name_H-M   'P 1'
#
loop_
_entity.id
_entity.type
_entity.pdbx_description
1 polymer ?
#
loop_
_entity_poly.entity_id
_entity_poly.type
_entity_poly.pdbx_seq_one_letter_code
_entity_poly.pdbx_strand_id
1 'polypeptide(L)'
;MGLELKVSTTEALDASLLAGNVFRSRSFPVLRSVLLALVLTLIVTVVDQFAAPILLTTSPLWVTFAFLLLVWRRGELLLSGGDATLERSFSTWRLGTFAAMHVALVLLSRLFAGAVAPFAGTPTFSGTLVGLGRLAVLIPTVVLFSFAYWKQLLRAYSSEAKAAVLVLTVNVPGRVLEAIWPWYGRAFGWFIYVLARSFVPGLTYDVGPEPSIIGPLQDTSIVFACSGISAFELLAYIFGLVIVLDWNCLRKGRAILVYFGCLFFMLVSNAFRIASLVVLGNRGFADFVSPFHNSAGAVFFCSIFLVYLSLTYRWMTERRQLR
;
A
#
# COMPACT_ATOMS: atom_id res chain seq x y z
N MET A 1 59.39 1.99 -10.60
CA MET A 1 58.55 2.41 -11.74
C MET A 1 57.13 2.56 -11.22
N GLY A 2 56.77 3.76 -10.76
CA GLY A 2 55.42 4.05 -10.25
C GLY A 2 54.54 4.55 -11.40
N LEU A 3 53.45 3.85 -11.65
CA LEU A 3 52.42 4.28 -12.61
C LEU A 3 51.42 5.15 -11.84
N GLU A 4 51.54 6.48 -11.97
CA GLU A 4 50.50 7.41 -11.53
C GLU A 4 49.27 7.25 -12.44
N LEU A 5 48.24 6.62 -11.89
CA LEU A 5 46.91 6.57 -12.48
C LEU A 5 46.28 7.97 -12.35
N LYS A 6 46.46 8.77 -13.41
CA LYS A 6 45.84 10.09 -13.56
C LYS A 6 44.35 9.89 -13.88
N VAL A 7 43.55 9.61 -12.86
CA VAL A 7 42.08 9.64 -12.98
C VAL A 7 41.69 11.10 -13.18
N SER A 8 41.28 11.45 -14.40
CA SER A 8 40.79 12.79 -14.71
C SER A 8 39.53 13.03 -13.89
N THR A 9 39.63 13.88 -12.88
CA THR A 9 38.49 14.32 -12.05
C THR A 9 37.43 15.03 -12.88
N THR A 10 37.78 15.48 -14.09
CA THR A 10 36.90 16.14 -15.06
C THR A 10 35.88 15.19 -15.69
N GLU A 11 36.23 13.95 -16.03
CA GLU A 11 35.26 13.02 -16.65
C GLU A 11 34.23 12.48 -15.65
N ALA A 12 34.63 12.30 -14.38
CA ALA A 12 33.70 11.96 -13.30
C ALA A 12 32.74 13.11 -12.97
N LEU A 13 33.19 14.37 -13.12
CA LEU A 13 32.37 15.55 -12.92
C LEU A 13 31.38 15.76 -14.07
N ASP A 14 31.80 15.51 -15.31
CA ASP A 14 30.94 15.66 -16.50
C ASP A 14 29.89 14.55 -16.60
N ALA A 15 30.20 13.31 -16.21
CA ALA A 15 29.20 12.25 -16.08
C ALA A 15 28.19 12.52 -14.94
N SER A 16 28.64 13.14 -13.84
CA SER A 16 27.78 13.63 -12.74
C SER A 16 26.88 14.80 -13.17
N LEU A 17 27.41 15.72 -13.99
CA LEU A 17 26.67 16.86 -14.54
C LEU A 17 25.64 16.43 -15.58
N LEU A 18 25.95 15.46 -16.44
CA LEU A 18 25.03 14.93 -17.45
C LEU A 18 23.99 13.94 -16.89
N ALA A 19 24.28 13.26 -15.77
CA ALA A 19 23.36 12.29 -15.16
C ALA A 19 22.46 12.88 -14.04
N GLY A 20 22.76 14.06 -13.48
CA GLY A 20 22.13 14.50 -12.23
C GLY A 20 21.67 15.95 -12.10
N ASN A 21 22.06 16.90 -12.95
CA ASN A 21 22.01 18.32 -12.58
C ASN A 21 21.03 19.24 -13.35
N VAL A 22 19.93 18.70 -13.88
CA VAL A 22 18.80 19.55 -14.35
C VAL A 22 17.82 19.92 -13.23
N PHE A 23 18.00 19.42 -12.00
CA PHE A 23 17.13 19.72 -10.85
C PHE A 23 17.73 20.70 -9.82
N ARG A 24 18.75 21.50 -10.19
CA ARG A 24 19.35 22.48 -9.27
C ARG A 24 18.47 23.73 -9.08
N SER A 25 17.89 23.81 -7.87
CA SER A 25 17.69 25.03 -7.05
C SER A 25 16.78 26.16 -7.55
N ARG A 26 15.52 25.86 -7.91
CA ARG A 26 14.45 26.89 -7.88
C ARG A 26 13.12 26.29 -7.41
N SER A 27 12.88 26.31 -6.09
CA SER A 27 11.58 26.69 -5.48
C SER A 27 11.46 26.26 -4.00
N PHE A 28 12.27 26.84 -3.10
CA PHE A 28 12.10 26.67 -1.65
C PHE A 28 10.71 27.08 -1.08
N PRO A 29 10.04 28.17 -1.55
CA PRO A 29 8.75 28.56 -0.97
C PRO A 29 7.61 27.62 -1.33
N VAL A 30 7.64 27.02 -2.53
CA VAL A 30 6.63 26.05 -3.00
C VAL A 30 6.67 24.77 -2.16
N LEU A 31 7.85 24.33 -1.74
CA LEU A 31 8.00 23.15 -0.89
C LEU A 31 7.37 23.37 0.50
N ARG A 32 7.64 24.52 1.13
CA ARG A 32 7.17 24.81 2.49
C ARG A 32 5.64 24.88 2.61
N SER A 33 4.98 25.54 1.66
CA SER A 33 3.51 25.62 1.65
C SER A 33 2.87 24.24 1.43
N VAL A 34 3.46 23.40 0.60
CA VAL A 34 2.93 22.06 0.31
C VAL A 34 3.08 21.15 1.52
N LEU A 35 4.26 21.14 2.16
CA LEU A 35 4.46 20.40 3.39
C LEU A 35 3.47 20.83 4.47
N LEU A 36 3.23 22.14 4.64
CA LEU A 36 2.27 22.63 5.62
C LEU A 36 0.83 22.18 5.31
N ALA A 37 0.40 22.23 4.04
CA ALA A 37 -0.92 21.73 3.65
C ALA A 37 -1.09 20.23 3.90
N LEU A 38 -0.05 19.43 3.65
CA LEU A 38 -0.08 17.99 3.89
C LEU A 38 -0.09 17.64 5.38
N VAL A 39 0.70 18.35 6.20
CA VAL A 39 0.67 18.21 7.66
C VAL A 39 -0.70 18.60 8.20
N LEU A 40 -1.26 19.73 7.75
CA LEU A 40 -2.58 20.17 8.15
C LEU A 40 -3.66 19.15 7.76
N THR A 41 -3.61 18.65 6.52
CA THR A 41 -4.53 17.60 6.04
C THR A 41 -4.43 16.34 6.91
N LEU A 42 -3.20 15.92 7.25
CA LEU A 42 -2.98 14.74 8.08
C LEU A 42 -3.58 14.93 9.48
N ILE A 43 -3.31 16.06 10.13
CA ILE A 43 -3.84 16.39 11.47
C ILE A 43 -5.37 16.39 11.43
N VAL A 44 -5.99 17.08 10.47
CA VAL A 44 -7.45 17.18 10.41
C VAL A 44 -8.08 15.83 10.07
N THR A 45 -7.46 15.02 9.20
CA THR A 45 -7.92 13.65 8.94
C THR A 45 -7.91 12.79 10.21
N VAL A 46 -6.89 12.93 11.06
CA VAL A 46 -6.84 12.22 12.36
C VAL A 46 -7.96 12.73 13.28
N VAL A 47 -8.14 14.05 13.40
CA VAL A 47 -9.20 14.65 14.22
C VAL A 47 -10.59 14.19 13.74
N ASP A 48 -10.83 14.15 12.44
CA ASP A 48 -12.09 13.71 11.85
C ASP A 48 -12.42 12.26 12.19
N GLN A 49 -11.41 11.38 12.31
CA GLN A 49 -11.62 9.99 12.71
C GLN A 49 -12.11 9.86 14.16
N PHE A 50 -11.60 10.70 15.06
CA PHE A 50 -12.08 10.76 16.44
C PHE A 50 -13.47 11.41 16.52
N ALA A 51 -13.72 12.44 15.71
CA ALA A 51 -15.00 13.12 15.69
C ALA A 51 -16.12 12.29 15.05
N ALA A 52 -15.82 11.54 13.99
CA ALA A 52 -16.78 10.69 13.27
C ALA A 52 -16.12 9.34 12.94
N PRO A 53 -16.21 8.33 13.82
CA PRO A 53 -15.58 7.02 13.63
C PRO A 53 -15.97 6.31 12.33
N ILE A 54 -17.12 6.64 11.73
CA ILE A 54 -17.52 6.08 10.43
C ILE A 54 -16.60 6.49 9.27
N LEU A 55 -15.87 7.60 9.43
CA LEU A 55 -14.81 8.06 8.53
C LEU A 55 -13.49 7.32 8.74
N LEU A 56 -13.39 6.41 9.71
CA LEU A 56 -12.17 5.67 10.00
C LEU A 56 -11.73 4.84 8.78
N THR A 57 -10.58 5.21 8.23
CA THR A 57 -9.87 4.45 7.22
C THR A 57 -8.40 4.83 7.25
N THR A 58 -7.54 3.83 7.13
CA THR A 58 -6.09 4.02 7.09
C THR A 58 -5.62 4.59 5.74
N SER A 59 -6.42 4.50 4.68
CA SER A 59 -6.00 4.86 3.32
C SER A 59 -5.70 6.37 3.13
N PRO A 60 -6.56 7.32 3.55
CA PRO A 60 -6.26 8.75 3.46
C PRO A 60 -5.02 9.16 4.27
N LEU A 61 -4.86 8.56 5.46
CA LEU A 61 -3.68 8.79 6.30
C LEU A 61 -2.41 8.31 5.59
N TRP A 62 -2.42 7.08 5.08
CA TRP A 62 -1.29 6.49 4.36
C TRP A 62 -0.90 7.30 3.13
N VAL A 63 -1.86 7.77 2.35
CA VAL A 63 -1.60 8.55 1.13
C VAL A 63 -1.04 9.92 1.45
N THR A 64 -1.63 10.61 2.43
CA THR A 64 -1.16 11.93 2.86
C THR A 64 0.23 11.83 3.46
N PHE A 65 0.50 10.80 4.27
CA PHE A 65 1.81 10.53 4.84
C PHE A 65 2.85 10.15 3.77
N ALA A 66 2.50 9.27 2.84
CA ALA A 66 3.35 8.90 1.70
C ALA A 66 3.72 10.13 0.88
N PHE A 67 2.73 10.98 0.55
CA PHE A 67 2.98 12.18 -0.23
C PHE A 67 3.83 13.19 0.54
N LEU A 68 3.58 13.35 1.84
CA LEU A 68 4.39 14.18 2.74
C LEU A 68 5.85 13.72 2.75
N LEU A 69 6.12 12.42 2.94
CA LEU A 69 7.47 11.87 2.95
C LEU A 69 8.17 12.01 1.61
N LEU A 70 7.46 11.78 0.50
CA LEU A 70 8.02 11.90 -0.84
C LEU A 70 8.39 13.35 -1.18
N VAL A 71 7.52 14.30 -0.83
CA VAL A 71 7.78 15.74 -1.00
C VAL A 71 8.92 16.18 -0.08
N TRP A 72 8.93 15.72 1.18
CA TRP A 72 9.99 16.04 2.14
C TRP A 72 11.35 15.53 1.67
N ARG A 73 11.44 14.27 1.21
CA ARG A 73 12.68 13.67 0.69
C ARG A 73 13.27 14.43 -0.49
N ARG A 74 12.42 14.93 -1.40
CA ARG A 74 12.89 15.71 -2.54
C ARG A 74 13.45 17.07 -2.14
N GLY A 75 12.96 17.62 -1.04
CA GLY A 75 13.52 18.81 -0.43
C GLY A 75 14.75 18.45 0.40
N GLU A 76 15.93 18.39 -0.21
CA GLU A 76 17.19 18.53 0.53
C GLU A 76 17.18 19.91 1.22
N LEU A 77 16.67 19.91 2.44
CA LEU A 77 16.45 21.09 3.27
C LEU A 77 17.79 21.53 3.85
N LEU A 78 18.50 22.40 3.12
CA LEU A 78 19.22 23.46 3.80
C LEU A 78 18.16 24.36 4.44
N LEU A 79 17.84 24.09 5.71
CA LEU A 79 17.18 25.02 6.64
C LEU A 79 18.10 26.22 6.92
N SER A 80 18.72 26.80 5.88
CA SER A 80 19.52 27.99 6.03
C SER A 80 18.56 29.16 6.25
N GLY A 81 18.75 29.86 7.37
CA GLY A 81 17.89 30.89 7.92
C GLY A 81 17.94 32.18 7.11
N GLY A 82 17.54 32.11 5.85
CA GLY A 82 17.15 33.28 5.08
C GLY A 82 15.74 33.68 5.49
N ASP A 83 15.59 34.91 5.97
CA ASP A 83 14.36 35.68 6.21
C ASP A 83 13.52 35.83 4.92
N ALA A 84 13.15 34.71 4.30
CA ALA A 84 11.97 34.67 3.45
C ALA A 84 10.79 34.81 4.40
N THR A 85 10.37 36.06 4.58
CA THR A 85 9.08 36.42 5.14
C THR A 85 8.07 35.37 4.71
N LEU A 86 7.39 34.81 5.71
CA LEU A 86 6.34 33.81 5.58
C LEU A 86 5.12 34.47 4.92
N GLU A 87 5.32 35.10 3.77
CA GLU A 87 4.32 35.84 3.00
C GLU A 87 3.21 34.86 2.61
N ARG A 88 2.16 34.86 3.45
CA ARG A 88 0.81 34.36 3.17
C ARG A 88 0.77 33.19 2.20
N SER A 89 1.35 32.05 2.60
CA SER A 89 1.23 30.81 1.81
C SER A 89 -0.23 30.39 1.62
N PHE A 90 -1.09 30.72 2.59
CA PHE A 90 -2.54 30.50 2.54
C PHE A 90 -3.29 31.80 2.73
N SER A 91 -4.31 32.00 1.89
CA SER A 91 -5.30 33.04 2.15
C SER A 91 -6.17 32.60 3.34
N THR A 92 -6.43 33.51 4.28
CA THR A 92 -7.23 33.23 5.49
C THR A 92 -8.61 32.66 5.15
N TRP A 93 -9.23 33.14 4.05
CA TRP A 93 -10.51 32.60 3.59
C TRP A 93 -10.42 31.12 3.21
N ARG A 94 -9.33 30.67 2.55
CA ARG A 94 -9.16 29.27 2.14
C ARG A 94 -9.00 28.35 3.33
N LEU A 95 -8.27 28.80 4.35
CA LEU A 95 -8.14 28.05 5.59
C LEU A 95 -9.49 27.93 6.30
N GLY A 96 -10.27 29.02 6.32
CA GLY A 96 -11.64 29.01 6.83
C GLY A 96 -12.55 28.05 6.04
N THR A 97 -12.52 28.07 4.71
CA THR A 97 -13.29 27.14 3.87
C THR A 97 -12.85 25.70 4.06
N PHE A 98 -11.55 25.43 4.15
CA PHE A 98 -11.00 24.11 4.44
C PHE A 98 -11.53 23.56 5.76
N ALA A 99 -11.46 24.34 6.84
CA ALA A 99 -11.99 23.95 8.14
C ALA A 99 -13.52 23.75 8.10
N ALA A 100 -14.26 24.66 7.46
CA ALA A 100 -15.71 24.55 7.32
C ALA A 100 -16.13 23.28 6.55
N MET A 101 -15.39 22.89 5.50
CA MET A 101 -15.65 21.66 4.76
C MET A 101 -15.44 20.42 5.62
N HIS A 102 -14.37 20.37 6.44
CA HIS A 102 -14.17 19.26 7.36
C HIS A 102 -15.26 19.17 8.44
N VAL A 103 -15.66 20.31 9.03
CA VAL A 103 -16.80 20.36 9.96
C VAL A 103 -18.07 19.85 9.29
N ALA A 104 -18.36 20.28 8.06
CA ALA A 104 -19.52 19.81 7.30
C ALA A 104 -19.45 18.29 7.02
N LEU A 105 -18.28 17.77 6.63
CA LEU A 105 -18.07 16.34 6.41
C LEU A 105 -18.30 15.52 7.68
N VAL A 106 -17.80 15.99 8.83
CA VAL A 106 -18.00 15.32 10.13
C VAL A 106 -19.48 15.32 10.53
N LEU A 107 -20.16 16.47 10.41
CA LEU A 107 -21.58 16.58 10.72
C LEU A 107 -22.43 15.68 9.82
N LEU A 108 -22.17 15.71 8.51
CA LEU A 108 -22.83 14.85 7.53
C LEU A 108 -22.62 13.37 7.88
N SER A 109 -21.37 12.98 8.17
CA SER A 109 -21.03 11.60 8.50
C SER A 109 -21.72 11.12 9.78
N ARG A 110 -21.87 11.99 10.79
CA ARG A 110 -22.63 11.69 12.00
C ARG A 110 -24.12 11.52 11.73
N LEU A 111 -24.70 12.38 10.90
CA LEU A 111 -26.13 12.30 10.53
C LEU A 111 -26.45 11.00 9.80
N PHE A 112 -25.57 10.55 8.91
CA PHE A 112 -25.76 9.32 8.15
C PHE A 112 -25.20 8.06 8.83
N ALA A 113 -24.59 8.17 10.02
CA ALA A 113 -23.89 7.07 10.66
C ALA A 113 -24.80 5.84 10.87
N GLY A 114 -26.02 6.05 11.35
CA GLY A 114 -26.97 4.96 11.59
C GLY A 114 -27.42 4.25 10.30
N ALA A 115 -27.63 5.00 9.22
CA ALA A 115 -28.04 4.45 7.93
C ALA A 115 -26.90 3.69 7.24
N VAL A 116 -25.66 4.11 7.49
CA VAL A 116 -24.48 3.64 6.74
C VAL A 116 -23.71 2.54 7.49
N ALA A 117 -23.81 2.48 8.81
CA ALA A 117 -23.12 1.48 9.63
C ALA A 117 -23.33 0.03 9.18
N PRO A 118 -24.54 -0.43 8.77
CA PRO A 118 -24.75 -1.80 8.31
C PRO A 118 -24.01 -2.13 7.00
N PHE A 119 -23.66 -1.10 6.21
CA PHE A 119 -22.98 -1.26 4.92
C PHE A 119 -21.47 -1.07 5.04
N ALA A 120 -20.98 -0.50 6.14
CA ALA A 120 -19.56 -0.24 6.36
C ALA A 120 -18.78 -1.57 6.40
N GLY A 121 -17.81 -1.74 5.50
CA GLY A 121 -17.06 -2.99 5.37
C GLY A 121 -17.78 -4.08 4.59
N THR A 122 -19.03 -3.85 4.16
CA THR A 122 -19.69 -4.80 3.25
C THR A 122 -19.18 -4.62 1.83
N PRO A 123 -19.16 -5.69 1.03
CA PRO A 123 -18.76 -5.61 -0.36
C PRO A 123 -19.85 -5.18 -1.34
N THR A 124 -20.92 -4.61 -0.81
CA THR A 124 -22.03 -4.15 -1.62
C THR A 124 -21.69 -2.84 -2.35
N PHE A 125 -22.50 -2.47 -3.35
CA PHE A 125 -22.44 -1.15 -3.95
C PHE A 125 -22.51 -0.05 -2.89
N SER A 126 -23.40 -0.21 -1.91
CA SER A 126 -23.50 0.67 -0.74
C SER A 126 -22.17 0.74 0.02
N GLY A 127 -21.56 -0.38 0.38
CA GLY A 127 -20.27 -0.40 1.06
C GLY A 127 -19.13 0.24 0.25
N THR A 128 -19.17 0.13 -1.08
CA THR A 128 -18.25 0.84 -1.98
C THR A 128 -18.46 2.35 -1.91
N LEU A 129 -19.70 2.83 -1.92
CA LEU A 129 -20.03 4.25 -1.73
C LEU A 129 -19.56 4.75 -0.35
N VAL A 130 -19.70 3.95 0.71
CA VAL A 130 -19.14 4.28 2.04
C VAL A 130 -17.62 4.41 1.96
N GLY A 131 -16.95 3.47 1.28
CA GLY A 131 -15.51 3.52 1.04
C GLY A 131 -15.07 4.76 0.27
N LEU A 132 -15.81 5.17 -0.75
CA LEU A 132 -15.56 6.42 -1.49
C LEU A 132 -15.82 7.66 -0.63
N GLY A 133 -16.89 7.66 0.17
CA GLY A 133 -17.21 8.72 1.11
C GLY A 133 -16.09 8.93 2.14
N ARG A 134 -15.44 7.85 2.57
CA ARG A 134 -14.25 7.91 3.43
C ARG A 134 -13.04 8.57 2.77
N LEU A 135 -12.89 8.46 1.44
CA LEU A 135 -11.84 9.16 0.69
C LEU A 135 -12.16 10.65 0.48
N ALA A 136 -13.43 11.05 0.62
CA ALA A 136 -13.85 12.44 0.48
C ALA A 136 -13.22 13.38 1.52
N VAL A 137 -12.66 12.84 2.61
CA VAL A 137 -11.87 13.59 3.61
C VAL A 137 -10.65 14.29 3.02
N LEU A 138 -10.18 13.87 1.84
CA LEU A 138 -9.07 14.51 1.12
C LEU A 138 -9.52 15.66 0.19
N ILE A 139 -10.82 15.79 -0.09
CA ILE A 139 -11.35 16.84 -0.98
C ILE A 139 -11.09 18.25 -0.42
N PRO A 140 -11.29 18.54 0.89
CA PRO A 140 -11.02 19.87 1.44
C PRO A 140 -9.60 20.36 1.18
N THR A 141 -8.60 19.47 1.15
CA THR A 141 -7.20 19.80 0.83
C THR A 141 -7.06 20.53 -0.50
N VAL A 142 -7.92 20.25 -1.48
CA VAL A 142 -7.92 20.93 -2.79
C VAL A 142 -8.17 22.43 -2.65
N VAL A 143 -8.95 22.87 -1.65
CA VAL A 143 -9.30 24.28 -1.45
C VAL A 143 -8.14 25.11 -0.91
N LEU A 144 -7.13 24.48 -0.30
CA LEU A 144 -5.97 25.18 0.26
C LEU A 144 -5.16 25.93 -0.81
N PHE A 145 -5.18 25.47 -2.06
CA PHE A 145 -4.44 26.08 -3.17
C PHE A 145 -5.34 26.54 -4.32
N SER A 146 -4.86 27.51 -5.11
CA SER A 146 -5.58 27.90 -6.33
C SER A 146 -5.44 26.81 -7.38
N PHE A 147 -6.37 26.76 -8.34
CA PHE A 147 -6.28 25.83 -9.46
C PHE A 147 -4.96 25.97 -10.25
N ALA A 148 -4.52 27.21 -10.50
CA ALA A 148 -3.24 27.48 -11.17
C ALA A 148 -2.05 26.92 -10.37
N TYR A 149 -2.08 27.04 -9.05
CA TYR A 149 -1.04 26.51 -8.17
C TYR A 149 -1.05 24.99 -8.12
N TRP A 150 -2.23 24.35 -8.06
CA TRP A 150 -2.35 22.89 -8.19
C TRP A 150 -1.78 22.38 -9.50
N LYS A 151 -2.04 23.07 -10.61
CA LYS A 151 -1.47 22.71 -11.91
C LYS A 151 0.05 22.77 -11.91
N GLN A 152 0.63 23.78 -11.25
CA GLN A 152 2.09 23.88 -11.07
C GLN A 152 2.63 22.78 -10.15
N LEU A 153 1.94 22.52 -9.03
CA LEU A 153 2.29 21.49 -8.06
C LEU A 153 2.30 20.11 -8.71
N LEU A 154 1.23 19.74 -9.40
CA LEU A 154 1.09 18.44 -10.03
C LEU A 154 2.10 18.24 -11.15
N ARG A 155 2.52 19.31 -11.84
CA ARG A 155 3.64 19.23 -12.80
C ARG A 155 4.96 19.02 -12.08
N ALA A 156 5.22 19.79 -11.03
CA ALA A 156 6.47 19.73 -10.27
C ALA A 156 6.64 18.38 -9.57
N TYR A 157 5.60 17.88 -8.90
CA TYR A 157 5.58 16.66 -8.08
C TYR A 157 4.77 15.52 -8.73
N SER A 158 4.73 15.46 -10.06
CA SER A 158 3.93 14.44 -10.78
C SER A 158 4.33 13.01 -10.43
N SER A 159 5.62 12.77 -10.18
CA SER A 159 6.14 11.46 -9.78
C SER A 159 5.67 11.03 -8.40
N GLU A 160 5.69 11.96 -7.44
CA GLU A 160 5.34 11.76 -6.04
C GLU A 160 3.83 11.64 -5.89
N ALA A 161 3.07 12.46 -6.62
CA ALA A 161 1.63 12.33 -6.70
C ALA A 161 1.21 10.96 -7.27
N LYS A 162 1.88 10.48 -8.34
CA LYS A 162 1.64 9.13 -8.87
C LYS A 162 1.96 8.03 -7.85
N ALA A 163 3.05 8.17 -7.10
CA ALA A 163 3.42 7.22 -6.05
C ALA A 163 2.40 7.23 -4.89
N ALA A 164 1.95 8.40 -4.45
CA ALA A 164 0.93 8.53 -3.42
C ALA A 164 -0.43 7.95 -3.88
N VAL A 165 -0.82 8.19 -5.12
CA VAL A 165 -2.01 7.56 -5.73
C VAL A 165 -1.83 6.04 -5.83
N LEU A 166 -0.64 5.56 -6.17
CA LEU A 166 -0.36 4.12 -6.17
C LEU A 166 -0.59 3.56 -4.76
N VAL A 167 0.02 4.13 -3.73
CA VAL A 167 -0.17 3.77 -2.30
C VAL A 167 -1.66 3.76 -1.91
N LEU A 168 -2.47 4.71 -2.40
CA LEU A 168 -3.92 4.73 -2.18
C LEU A 168 -4.60 3.44 -2.67
N THR A 169 -4.14 2.94 -3.81
CA THR A 169 -4.71 1.78 -4.49
C THR A 169 -4.14 0.43 -4.02
N VAL A 170 -3.07 0.44 -3.22
CA VAL A 170 -2.37 -0.79 -2.81
C VAL A 170 -3.26 -1.73 -1.96
N ASN A 171 -4.27 -1.20 -1.26
CA ASN A 171 -5.21 -2.02 -0.48
C ASN A 171 -6.45 -2.47 -1.29
N VAL A 172 -6.59 -2.06 -2.55
CA VAL A 172 -7.73 -2.44 -3.40
C VAL A 172 -7.82 -3.95 -3.62
N PRO A 173 -6.72 -4.69 -3.92
CA PRO A 173 -6.80 -6.14 -4.10
C PRO A 173 -7.36 -6.88 -2.89
N GLY A 174 -6.98 -6.49 -1.66
CA GLY A 174 -7.51 -7.08 -0.43
C GLY A 174 -9.02 -6.87 -0.29
N ARG A 175 -9.50 -5.64 -0.53
CA ARG A 175 -10.94 -5.32 -0.50
C ARG A 175 -11.74 -6.06 -1.56
N VAL A 176 -11.18 -6.22 -2.76
CA VAL A 176 -11.83 -6.99 -3.82
C VAL A 176 -11.95 -8.45 -3.41
N LEU A 177 -10.91 -9.04 -2.81
CA LEU A 177 -10.94 -10.43 -2.32
C LEU A 177 -11.93 -10.63 -1.18
N GLU A 178 -11.99 -9.69 -0.22
CA GLU A 178 -13.03 -9.66 0.81
C GLU A 178 -14.42 -9.63 0.19
N ALA A 179 -14.58 -8.84 -0.87
CA ALA A 179 -15.85 -8.71 -1.54
C ALA A 179 -16.35 -9.94 -2.25
N ILE A 180 -15.44 -10.65 -2.89
CA ILE A 180 -15.77 -11.88 -3.59
C ILE A 180 -15.59 -13.10 -2.68
N TRP A 181 -15.28 -12.95 -1.39
CA TRP A 181 -14.99 -14.05 -0.47
C TRP A 181 -16.02 -15.18 -0.51
N PRO A 182 -17.34 -14.94 -0.51
CA PRO A 182 -18.33 -16.03 -0.57
C PRO A 182 -18.17 -16.93 -1.80
N TRP A 183 -17.68 -16.40 -2.92
CA TRP A 183 -17.38 -17.15 -4.13
C TRP A 183 -15.94 -17.65 -4.16
N TYR A 184 -14.99 -16.77 -3.88
CA TYR A 184 -13.56 -17.06 -3.88
C TYR A 184 -13.19 -18.12 -2.85
N GLY A 185 -13.68 -18.02 -1.62
CA GLY A 185 -13.45 -19.01 -0.57
C GLY A 185 -13.94 -20.40 -0.99
N ARG A 186 -15.10 -20.49 -1.65
CA ARG A 186 -15.61 -21.77 -2.17
C ARG A 186 -14.76 -22.34 -3.30
N ALA A 187 -14.32 -21.51 -4.23
CA ALA A 187 -13.44 -21.95 -5.32
C ALA A 187 -12.06 -22.35 -4.79
N PHE A 188 -11.52 -21.58 -3.84
CA PHE A 188 -10.24 -21.82 -3.20
C PHE A 188 -10.27 -23.11 -2.35
N GLY A 189 -11.32 -23.33 -1.57
CA GLY A 189 -11.52 -24.55 -0.80
C GLY A 189 -11.65 -25.79 -1.68
N TRP A 190 -12.39 -25.68 -2.79
CA TRP A 190 -12.46 -26.74 -3.79
C TRP A 190 -11.08 -27.07 -4.39
N PHE A 191 -10.30 -26.05 -4.73
CA PHE A 191 -8.94 -26.23 -5.24
C PHE A 191 -8.05 -26.96 -4.22
N ILE A 192 -8.09 -26.57 -2.94
CA ILE A 192 -7.36 -27.25 -1.86
C ILE A 192 -7.82 -28.70 -1.69
N TYR A 193 -9.12 -28.95 -1.73
CA TYR A 193 -9.68 -30.30 -1.68
C TYR A 193 -9.12 -31.17 -2.82
N VAL A 194 -9.09 -30.65 -4.05
CA VAL A 194 -8.53 -31.38 -5.20
C VAL A 194 -7.04 -31.68 -5.01
N LEU A 195 -6.27 -30.78 -4.40
CA LEU A 195 -4.86 -31.01 -4.08
C LEU A 195 -4.67 -32.09 -3.00
N ALA A 196 -5.54 -32.13 -1.98
CA ALA A 196 -5.38 -33.01 -0.82
C ALA A 196 -6.01 -34.41 -1.00
N ARG A 197 -7.10 -34.55 -1.77
CA ARG A 197 -7.88 -35.80 -1.91
C ARG A 197 -7.08 -36.99 -2.40
N SER A 198 -6.02 -36.77 -3.17
CA SER A 198 -5.13 -37.83 -3.65
C SER A 198 -4.27 -38.44 -2.53
N PHE A 199 -4.10 -37.73 -1.42
CA PHE A 199 -3.24 -38.13 -0.31
C PHE A 199 -4.02 -38.58 0.93
N VAL A 200 -5.30 -38.24 1.04
CA VAL A 200 -6.14 -38.62 2.19
C VAL A 200 -7.44 -39.24 1.67
N PRO A 201 -7.56 -40.59 1.75
CA PRO A 201 -8.80 -41.28 1.40
C PRO A 201 -9.95 -40.84 2.30
N GLY A 202 -11.16 -40.72 1.74
CA GLY A 202 -12.36 -40.35 2.50
C GLY A 202 -12.53 -38.85 2.75
N LEU A 203 -11.68 -37.98 2.18
CA LEU A 203 -11.93 -36.53 2.22
C LEU A 203 -13.23 -36.18 1.50
N THR A 204 -14.01 -35.31 2.13
CA THR A 204 -15.17 -34.66 1.54
C THR A 204 -15.03 -33.14 1.64
N TYR A 205 -15.79 -32.43 0.83
CA TYR A 205 -15.79 -30.97 0.79
C TYR A 205 -17.19 -30.45 1.06
N ASP A 206 -17.31 -29.64 2.11
CA ASP A 206 -18.57 -29.01 2.53
C ASP A 206 -18.57 -27.51 2.17
N VAL A 207 -19.64 -27.10 1.48
CA VAL A 207 -19.80 -25.74 0.94
C VAL A 207 -20.63 -24.91 1.91
N GLY A 208 -20.06 -24.65 3.08
CA GLY A 208 -20.65 -23.76 4.10
C GLY A 208 -20.35 -22.28 3.88
N PRO A 209 -20.81 -21.40 4.79
CA PRO A 209 -20.32 -20.01 4.90
C PRO A 209 -18.80 -19.96 5.09
N GLU A 210 -18.28 -20.95 5.80
CA GLU A 210 -16.85 -21.26 5.93
C GLU A 210 -16.60 -22.60 5.22
N PRO A 211 -16.03 -22.57 4.00
CA PRO A 211 -15.75 -23.78 3.25
C PRO A 211 -14.87 -24.71 4.06
N SER A 212 -15.28 -25.97 4.19
CA SER A 212 -14.63 -26.92 5.09
C SER A 212 -14.27 -28.21 4.36
N ILE A 213 -13.09 -28.74 4.66
CA ILE A 213 -12.62 -30.03 4.17
C ILE A 213 -12.74 -31.01 5.33
N ILE A 214 -13.66 -31.96 5.19
CA ILE A 214 -13.98 -32.93 6.24
C ILE A 214 -13.14 -34.18 5.99
N GLY A 215 -12.48 -34.65 7.04
CA GLY A 215 -11.53 -35.74 6.95
C GLY A 215 -11.76 -36.83 7.99
N PRO A 216 -11.13 -38.00 7.80
CA PRO A 216 -11.31 -39.14 8.70
C PRO A 216 -10.79 -38.89 10.12
N LEU A 217 -9.83 -37.98 10.30
CA LEU A 217 -9.22 -37.68 11.60
C LEU A 217 -9.34 -36.21 11.98
N GLN A 218 -9.34 -35.30 11.01
CA GLN A 218 -9.36 -33.87 11.27
C GLN A 218 -10.12 -33.10 10.20
N ASP A 219 -11.05 -32.27 10.65
CA ASP A 219 -11.76 -31.30 9.82
C ASP A 219 -10.98 -29.99 9.74
N THR A 220 -10.98 -29.38 8.56
CA THR A 220 -10.29 -28.12 8.30
C THR A 220 -11.24 -27.10 7.70
N SER A 221 -11.61 -26.09 8.50
CA SER A 221 -12.40 -24.96 8.05
C SER A 221 -11.50 -23.84 7.52
N ILE A 222 -11.81 -23.34 6.33
CA ILE A 222 -11.06 -22.28 5.66
C ILE A 222 -11.71 -20.95 6.00
N VAL A 223 -11.22 -20.34 7.08
CA VAL A 223 -11.64 -19.00 7.50
C VAL A 223 -10.92 -17.90 6.73
N PHE A 224 -11.58 -16.74 6.60
CA PHE A 224 -11.06 -15.58 5.87
C PHE A 224 -9.62 -15.19 6.27
N ALA A 225 -9.35 -15.11 7.58
CA ALA A 225 -8.05 -14.72 8.10
C ALA A 225 -6.91 -15.70 7.74
N CYS A 226 -7.22 -16.99 7.61
CA CYS A 226 -6.24 -18.05 7.32
C CYS A 226 -6.07 -18.32 5.81
N SER A 227 -6.88 -17.67 4.98
CA SER A 227 -6.91 -17.85 3.52
C SER A 227 -5.75 -17.19 2.77
N GLY A 228 -4.88 -16.46 3.49
CA GLY A 228 -3.74 -15.73 2.91
C GLY A 228 -4.05 -14.26 2.64
N ILE A 229 -5.28 -13.79 2.89
CA ILE A 229 -5.66 -12.38 2.68
C ILE A 229 -4.93 -11.44 3.64
N SER A 230 -4.67 -11.83 4.90
CA SER A 230 -3.83 -11.02 5.79
C SER A 230 -2.39 -10.85 5.27
N ALA A 231 -1.87 -11.84 4.53
CA ALA A 231 -0.56 -11.73 3.88
C ALA A 231 -0.60 -10.78 2.67
N PHE A 232 -1.74 -10.66 2.00
CA PHE A 232 -1.97 -9.66 0.95
C PHE A 232 -1.87 -8.24 1.50
N GLU A 233 -2.55 -7.98 2.63
CA GLU A 233 -2.49 -6.68 3.30
C GLU A 233 -1.07 -6.35 3.76
N LEU A 234 -0.36 -7.33 4.32
CA LEU A 234 1.03 -7.14 4.74
C LEU A 234 1.95 -6.83 3.55
N LEU A 235 1.84 -7.56 2.44
CA LEU A 235 2.61 -7.26 1.22
C LEU A 235 2.24 -5.88 0.68
N ALA A 236 0.95 -5.53 0.69
CA ALA A 236 0.47 -4.23 0.29
C ALA A 236 1.13 -3.11 1.12
N TYR A 237 1.14 -3.19 2.45
CA TYR A 237 1.82 -2.19 3.28
C TYR A 237 3.31 -2.09 3.01
N ILE A 238 4.00 -3.23 2.86
CA ILE A 238 5.44 -3.25 2.57
C ILE A 238 5.74 -2.72 1.16
N PHE A 239 4.91 -3.06 0.17
CA PHE A 239 5.02 -2.53 -1.18
C PHE A 239 4.83 -1.00 -1.19
N GLY A 240 3.82 -0.50 -0.47
CA GLY A 240 3.59 0.93 -0.28
C GLY A 240 4.80 1.60 0.38
N LEU A 241 5.38 0.99 1.41
CA LEU A 241 6.59 1.48 2.06
C LEU A 241 7.78 1.53 1.09
N VAL A 242 8.02 0.47 0.31
CA VAL A 242 9.10 0.43 -0.71
C VAL A 242 8.89 1.51 -1.77
N ILE A 243 7.65 1.75 -2.20
CA ILE A 243 7.34 2.87 -3.10
C ILE A 243 7.72 4.19 -2.45
N VAL A 244 7.32 4.44 -1.20
CA VAL A 244 7.65 5.69 -0.50
C VAL A 244 9.16 5.88 -0.34
N LEU A 245 9.86 4.82 0.07
CA LEU A 245 11.28 4.86 0.35
C LEU A 245 12.16 4.88 -0.89
N ASP A 246 11.74 4.29 -2.01
CA ASP A 246 12.64 4.02 -3.14
C ASP A 246 12.02 4.28 -4.52
N TRP A 247 10.94 5.06 -4.63
CA TRP A 247 10.25 5.35 -5.89
C TRP A 247 11.15 5.69 -7.08
N ASN A 248 12.21 6.48 -6.84
CA ASN A 248 13.14 6.93 -7.87
C ASN A 248 14.13 5.84 -8.31
N CYS A 249 14.42 4.87 -7.45
CA CYS A 249 15.32 3.74 -7.69
C CYS A 249 14.62 2.57 -8.38
N LEU A 250 13.29 2.48 -8.27
CA LEU A 250 12.49 1.37 -8.77
C LEU A 250 12.29 1.42 -10.29
N ARG A 251 12.22 0.23 -10.91
CA ARG A 251 11.69 0.07 -12.27
C ARG A 251 10.16 0.03 -12.20
N LYS A 252 9.52 1.21 -12.12
CA LYS A 252 8.08 1.41 -11.85
C LYS A 252 7.15 0.38 -12.52
N GLY A 253 7.23 0.19 -13.84
CA GLY A 253 6.39 -0.79 -14.55
C GLY A 253 6.63 -2.24 -14.11
N ARG A 254 7.91 -2.61 -13.91
CA ARG A 254 8.28 -3.93 -13.39
C ARG A 254 7.89 -4.10 -11.93
N ALA A 255 7.99 -3.05 -11.11
CA ALA A 255 7.58 -3.09 -9.70
C ALA A 255 6.09 -3.40 -9.55
N ILE A 256 5.24 -2.76 -10.36
CA ILE A 256 3.80 -3.05 -10.39
C ILE A 256 3.54 -4.48 -10.88
N LEU A 257 4.20 -4.92 -11.96
CA LEU A 257 4.04 -6.28 -12.49
C LEU A 257 4.47 -7.35 -11.47
N VAL A 258 5.63 -7.18 -10.83
CA VAL A 258 6.14 -8.10 -9.82
C VAL A 258 5.26 -8.09 -8.58
N TYR A 259 4.69 -6.95 -8.19
CA TYR A 259 3.72 -6.89 -7.09
C TYR A 259 2.51 -7.79 -7.35
N PHE A 260 1.86 -7.69 -8.52
CA PHE A 260 0.76 -8.58 -8.87
C PHE A 260 1.19 -10.05 -9.01
N GLY A 261 2.40 -10.31 -9.52
CA GLY A 261 2.99 -11.65 -9.54
C GLY A 261 3.18 -12.24 -8.13
N CYS A 262 3.66 -11.44 -7.18
CA CYS A 262 3.83 -11.83 -5.78
C CYS A 262 2.49 -12.09 -5.09
N LEU A 263 1.46 -11.28 -5.36
CA LEU A 263 0.10 -11.55 -4.89
C LEU A 263 -0.40 -12.91 -5.40
N PHE A 264 -0.30 -13.16 -6.72
CA PHE A 264 -0.70 -14.43 -7.30
C PHE A 264 0.05 -15.62 -6.69
N PHE A 265 1.37 -15.52 -6.56
CA PHE A 265 2.18 -16.58 -5.97
C PHE A 265 1.85 -16.81 -4.49
N MET A 266 1.50 -15.77 -3.73
CA MET A 266 1.00 -15.93 -2.37
C MET A 266 -0.29 -16.75 -2.29
N LEU A 267 -1.24 -16.55 -3.20
CA LEU A 267 -2.49 -17.34 -3.22
C LEU A 267 -2.19 -18.82 -3.47
N VAL A 268 -1.37 -19.09 -4.48
CA VAL A 268 -0.98 -20.46 -4.84
C VAL A 268 -0.21 -21.12 -3.70
N SER A 269 0.79 -20.43 -3.14
CA SER A 269 1.57 -20.92 -2.01
C SER A 269 0.70 -21.18 -0.78
N ASN A 270 -0.31 -20.35 -0.52
CA ASN A 270 -1.21 -20.57 0.60
C ASN A 270 -2.16 -21.76 0.37
N ALA A 271 -2.60 -22.00 -0.87
CA ALA A 271 -3.34 -23.22 -1.22
C ALA A 271 -2.51 -24.48 -0.92
N PHE A 272 -1.23 -24.51 -1.31
CA PHE A 272 -0.33 -25.63 -0.99
C PHE A 272 -0.10 -25.79 0.52
N ARG A 273 0.05 -24.68 1.26
CA ARG A 273 0.16 -24.68 2.72
C ARG A 273 -1.07 -25.31 3.36
N ILE A 274 -2.29 -24.90 2.98
CA ILE A 274 -3.52 -25.46 3.55
C ILE A 274 -3.71 -26.92 3.15
N ALA A 275 -3.46 -27.27 1.89
CA ALA A 275 -3.50 -28.67 1.45
C ALA A 275 -2.53 -29.55 2.28
N SER A 276 -1.32 -29.05 2.56
CA SER A 276 -0.35 -29.75 3.43
C SER A 276 -0.86 -29.91 4.86
N LEU A 277 -1.52 -28.89 5.43
CA LEU A 277 -2.15 -28.96 6.75
C LEU A 277 -3.24 -30.04 6.80
N VAL A 278 -4.10 -30.08 5.77
CA VAL A 278 -5.15 -31.11 5.65
C VAL A 278 -4.54 -32.52 5.60
N VAL A 279 -3.48 -32.71 4.81
CA VAL A 279 -2.80 -34.01 4.68
C VAL A 279 -2.11 -34.41 5.99
N LEU A 280 -1.35 -33.52 6.61
CA LEU A 280 -0.65 -33.80 7.87
C LEU A 280 -1.63 -34.13 9.00
N GLY A 281 -2.67 -33.31 9.15
CA GLY A 281 -3.71 -33.53 10.15
C GLY A 281 -4.39 -34.89 10.01
N ASN A 282 -4.72 -35.28 8.77
CA ASN A 282 -5.39 -36.55 8.48
C ASN A 282 -4.46 -37.75 8.31
N ARG A 283 -3.14 -37.59 8.47
CA ARG A 283 -2.16 -38.68 8.48
C ARG A 283 -1.61 -38.99 9.87
N GLY A 284 -2.19 -38.39 10.91
CA GLY A 284 -1.80 -38.61 12.31
C GLY A 284 -0.70 -37.68 12.82
N PHE A 285 -0.39 -36.59 12.08
CA PHE A 285 0.60 -35.59 12.48
C PHE A 285 -0.06 -34.30 13.02
N ALA A 286 -1.20 -34.43 13.71
CA ALA A 286 -1.99 -33.30 14.21
C ALA A 286 -1.17 -32.34 15.09
N ASP A 287 -0.24 -32.87 15.91
CA ASP A 287 0.63 -32.08 16.78
C ASP A 287 1.56 -31.13 16.00
N PHE A 288 1.87 -31.43 14.74
CA PHE A 288 2.71 -30.60 13.87
C PHE A 288 1.93 -29.56 13.08
N VAL A 289 0.59 -29.66 13.03
CA VAL A 289 -0.27 -28.77 12.23
C VAL A 289 -0.17 -27.32 12.71
N SER A 290 -0.26 -27.07 14.02
CA SER A 290 -0.19 -25.71 14.58
C SER A 290 1.20 -25.06 14.39
N PRO A 291 2.32 -25.73 14.75
CA PRO A 291 3.65 -25.22 14.46
C PRO A 291 3.88 -24.94 12.96
N PHE A 292 3.50 -25.88 12.09
CA PHE A 292 3.64 -25.70 10.65
C PHE A 292 2.79 -24.54 10.13
N HIS A 293 1.56 -24.40 10.60
CA HIS A 293 0.68 -23.30 10.22
C HIS A 293 1.32 -21.94 10.53
N ASN A 294 1.92 -21.79 11.71
CA ASN A 294 2.53 -20.53 12.15
C ASN A 294 3.85 -20.23 11.41
N SER A 295 4.73 -21.21 11.26
CA SER A 295 6.05 -20.99 10.65
C SER A 295 6.01 -20.90 9.14
N ALA A 296 5.21 -21.74 8.46
CA ALA A 296 5.19 -21.79 7.00
C ALA A 296 4.72 -20.47 6.39
N GLY A 297 3.74 -19.80 7.00
CA GLY A 297 3.24 -18.50 6.54
C GLY A 297 4.34 -17.45 6.46
N ALA A 298 5.14 -17.31 7.52
CA ALA A 298 6.25 -16.36 7.57
C ALA A 298 7.35 -16.70 6.56
N VAL A 299 7.72 -17.97 6.42
CA VAL A 299 8.77 -18.42 5.48
C VAL A 299 8.36 -18.14 4.03
N PHE A 300 7.12 -18.48 3.65
CA PHE A 300 6.62 -18.18 2.31
C PHE A 300 6.57 -16.68 2.05
N PHE A 301 6.08 -15.90 3.02
CA PHE A 301 6.04 -14.45 2.91
C PHE A 301 7.43 -13.85 2.69
N CYS A 302 8.41 -14.19 3.53
CA CYS A 302 9.79 -13.70 3.43
C CYS A 302 10.41 -14.07 2.08
N SER A 303 10.18 -15.29 1.60
CA SER A 303 10.71 -15.76 0.31
C SER A 303 10.15 -14.94 -0.86
N ILE A 304 8.83 -14.71 -0.88
CA ILE A 304 8.17 -13.91 -1.91
C ILE A 304 8.63 -12.46 -1.87
N PHE A 305 8.81 -11.91 -0.66
CA PHE A 305 9.29 -10.55 -0.47
C PHE A 305 10.73 -10.36 -0.96
N LEU A 306 11.63 -11.32 -0.69
CA LEU A 306 13.00 -11.29 -1.21
C LEU A 306 13.02 -11.35 -2.75
N VAL A 307 12.18 -12.19 -3.35
CA VAL A 307 11.99 -12.23 -4.81
C VAL A 307 11.50 -10.87 -5.33
N TYR A 308 10.51 -10.27 -4.67
CA TYR A 308 10.03 -8.93 -5.00
C TYR A 308 11.17 -7.91 -5.02
N LEU A 309 11.96 -7.81 -3.95
CA LEU A 309 13.08 -6.88 -3.89
C LEU A 309 14.09 -7.15 -5.01
N SER A 310 14.50 -8.41 -5.20
CA SER A 310 15.50 -8.77 -6.22
C SER A 310 15.09 -8.40 -7.64
N LEU A 311 13.79 -8.44 -7.96
CA LEU A 311 13.28 -8.21 -9.31
C LEU A 311 12.86 -6.74 -9.57
N THR A 312 12.78 -5.90 -8.54
CA THR A 312 12.25 -4.54 -8.67
C THR A 312 13.32 -3.44 -8.71
N TYR A 313 14.47 -3.67 -8.08
CA TYR A 313 15.57 -2.71 -8.09
C TYR A 313 16.38 -2.79 -9.39
N ARG A 314 16.71 -1.61 -9.96
CA ARG A 314 17.53 -1.50 -11.16
C ARG A 314 18.89 -2.16 -10.98
N TRP A 315 19.59 -1.80 -9.89
CA TRP A 315 20.94 -2.26 -9.61
C TRP A 315 21.06 -3.77 -9.39
N MET A 316 19.98 -4.45 -8.96
CA MET A 316 19.96 -5.91 -8.82
C MET A 316 19.69 -6.64 -10.14
N THR A 317 19.05 -5.97 -11.10
CA THR A 317 18.62 -6.59 -12.37
C THR A 317 19.51 -6.21 -13.55
N GLU A 318 20.25 -5.11 -13.46
CA GLU A 318 21.26 -4.73 -14.44
C GLU A 318 22.55 -5.47 -14.10
N ARG A 319 22.92 -6.45 -14.93
CA ARG A 319 24.29 -6.97 -14.92
C ARG A 319 25.19 -5.77 -15.22
N ARG A 320 25.94 -5.28 -14.22
CA ARG A 320 27.08 -4.40 -14.50
C ARG A 320 27.92 -5.14 -15.53
N GLN A 321 27.93 -4.64 -16.76
CA GLN A 321 29.01 -4.96 -17.68
C GLN A 321 30.24 -4.38 -17.00
N LEU A 322 30.97 -5.22 -16.28
CA LEU A 322 32.35 -4.98 -15.91
C LEU A 322 33.08 -4.82 -17.25
N ARG A 323 33.20 -3.58 -17.71
CA ARG A 323 34.17 -3.18 -18.72
C ARG A 323 35.37 -2.63 -17.98
#